data_AF-A0ABD0WL96-F1
#
_entry.id   AF-A0ABD0WL96-F1
#
_cell.length_a   1.000
_cell.length_b   1.000
_cell.length_c   1.000
_cell.angle_alpha   90.00
_cell.angle_beta   90.00
_cell.angle_gamma   90.00
#
_symmetry.space_group_name_H-M   'P 1'
#
loop_
_entity.id
_entity.type
_entity.pdbx_description
1 polymer ?
#
loop_
_entity_poly.entity_id
_entity_poly.type
_entity_poly.pdbx_seq_one_letter_code
_entity_poly.pdbx_strand_id
1 'polypeptide(L)'
;MSWTHAERHCLSLGGNLASVHDSAVSRFLQEKISGSLAWTGGYDAVQANIETVENRLWFWSDGSVFDYQNWADGEPNNFNGVREPCILMNFGEGHRWNDEVCEHSFPFVCSMKLK
;
A
#
# COMPACT_ATOMS: atom_id res chain seq x y z
N MET A 1 1.26 8.31 -10.40
CA MET A 1 0.32 7.41 -11.12
C MET A 1 -0.73 6.95 -10.12
N SER A 2 -1.99 6.76 -10.52
CA SER A 2 -2.99 6.17 -9.60
C SER A 2 -2.64 4.72 -9.27
N TRP A 3 -3.09 4.22 -8.13
CA TRP A 3 -2.75 2.88 -7.65
C TRP A 3 -3.11 1.81 -8.69
N THR A 4 -4.33 1.85 -9.25
CA THR A 4 -4.79 0.88 -10.25
C THR A 4 -3.96 0.93 -11.54
N HIS A 5 -3.52 2.11 -11.97
CA HIS A 5 -2.64 2.22 -13.14
C HIS A 5 -1.22 1.71 -12.83
N ALA A 6 -0.73 1.94 -11.63
CA ALA A 6 0.56 1.46 -11.17
C ALA A 6 0.60 -0.07 -11.08
N GLU A 7 -0.45 -0.70 -10.53
CA GLU A 7 -0.60 -2.16 -10.51
C GLU A 7 -0.63 -2.74 -11.92
N ARG A 8 -1.43 -2.16 -12.84
CA ARG A 8 -1.44 -2.58 -14.25
C ARG A 8 -0.07 -2.47 -14.91
N HIS A 9 0.71 -1.43 -14.57
CA HIS A 9 2.06 -1.29 -15.07
C HIS A 9 2.96 -2.44 -14.57
N CYS A 10 2.93 -2.75 -13.28
CA CYS A 10 3.71 -3.86 -12.73
C CYS A 10 3.29 -5.21 -13.30
N LEU A 11 1.99 -5.44 -13.49
CA LEU A 11 1.47 -6.63 -14.18
C LEU A 11 2.00 -6.75 -15.60
N SER A 12 2.11 -5.64 -16.34
CA SER A 12 2.69 -5.64 -17.70
C SER A 12 4.18 -6.01 -17.73
N LEU A 13 4.88 -5.87 -16.60
CA LEU A 13 6.27 -6.28 -16.42
C LEU A 13 6.41 -7.71 -15.87
N GLY A 14 5.29 -8.42 -15.65
CA GLY A 14 5.28 -9.77 -15.09
C GLY A 14 5.40 -9.81 -13.56
N GLY A 15 5.08 -8.72 -12.88
CA GLY A 15 5.06 -8.62 -11.41
C GLY A 15 3.77 -7.98 -10.89
N ASN A 16 3.82 -7.48 -9.66
CA ASN A 16 2.75 -6.73 -9.01
C ASN A 16 3.35 -5.50 -8.33
N LEU A 17 2.54 -4.57 -7.83
CA LEU A 17 3.02 -3.64 -6.82
C LEU A 17 3.59 -4.42 -5.62
N ALA A 18 4.61 -3.87 -4.99
CA ALA A 18 5.33 -4.57 -3.93
C ALA A 18 4.45 -4.85 -2.71
N SER A 19 4.46 -6.11 -2.25
CA SER A 19 3.96 -6.51 -0.93
C SER A 19 5.07 -6.39 0.12
N VAL A 20 4.68 -6.27 1.39
CA VAL A 20 5.60 -6.16 2.52
C VAL A 20 5.23 -7.19 3.58
N HIS A 21 6.18 -8.08 3.90
CA HIS A 21 5.96 -9.21 4.83
C HIS A 21 6.81 -9.13 6.10
N ASP A 22 7.74 -8.18 6.16
CA ASP A 22 8.56 -7.95 7.35
C ASP A 22 9.23 -6.56 7.30
N SER A 23 9.89 -6.21 8.39
CA SER A 23 10.60 -4.94 8.53
C SER A 23 11.85 -4.83 7.64
N ALA A 24 12.45 -5.94 7.21
CA ALA A 24 13.60 -5.92 6.30
C ALA A 24 13.16 -5.54 4.89
N VAL A 25 12.06 -6.10 4.38
CA VAL A 25 11.43 -5.70 3.12
C VAL A 25 10.97 -4.24 3.17
N SER A 26 10.34 -3.81 4.27
CA SER A 26 9.92 -2.41 4.45
C SER A 26 11.11 -1.44 4.31
N ARG A 27 12.24 -1.75 4.96
CA ARG A 27 13.45 -0.92 4.91
C ARG A 27 14.09 -0.94 3.52
N PHE A 28 14.16 -2.10 2.89
CA PHE A 28 14.68 -2.24 1.53
C PHE A 28 13.90 -1.37 0.54
N LEU A 29 12.57 -1.39 0.62
CA LEU A 29 11.72 -0.56 -0.24
C LEU A 29 11.89 0.94 0.07
N GLN A 30 11.93 1.32 1.35
CA GLN A 30 12.22 2.70 1.81
C GLN A 30 13.49 3.26 1.18
N GLU A 31 14.59 2.50 1.24
CA GLU A 31 15.88 2.86 0.63
C GLU A 31 15.77 2.95 -0.90
N LYS A 32 15.07 2.01 -1.53
CA LYS A 32 14.94 1.96 -2.99
C LYS A 32 14.20 3.16 -3.58
N ILE A 33 13.23 3.70 -2.85
CA ILE A 33 12.45 4.90 -3.23
C ILE A 33 12.98 6.19 -2.59
N SER A 34 14.17 6.14 -1.98
CA SER A 34 14.83 7.29 -1.36
C SER A 34 13.93 8.05 -0.37
N GLY A 35 13.12 7.32 0.41
CA GLY A 35 12.19 7.92 1.37
C GLY A 35 10.96 8.62 0.76
N SER A 36 10.79 8.57 -0.57
CA SER A 36 9.61 9.15 -1.24
C SER A 36 8.34 8.40 -0.84
N LEU A 37 7.21 9.11 -0.77
CA LEU A 37 5.90 8.47 -0.72
C LEU A 37 5.71 7.60 -1.96
N ALA A 38 5.23 6.37 -1.78
CA ALA A 38 5.01 5.45 -2.89
C ALA A 38 3.89 4.46 -2.63
N TRP A 39 3.23 4.04 -3.70
CA TRP A 39 2.26 2.95 -3.65
C TRP A 39 2.95 1.61 -3.36
N THR A 40 2.31 0.86 -2.47
CA THR A 40 2.52 -0.58 -2.29
C THR A 40 1.37 -1.35 -2.95
N GLY A 41 1.44 -2.68 -3.00
CA GLY A 41 0.33 -3.52 -3.49
C GLY A 41 -0.83 -3.67 -2.51
N GLY A 42 -0.80 -2.96 -1.39
CA GLY A 42 -1.77 -3.09 -0.33
C GLY A 42 -3.07 -2.36 -0.68
N TYR A 43 -4.20 -3.04 -0.52
CA TYR A 43 -5.52 -2.46 -0.73
C TYR A 43 -6.56 -3.11 0.18
N ASP A 44 -7.69 -2.43 0.41
CA ASP A 44 -8.87 -3.05 1.02
C ASP A 44 -9.95 -3.39 -0.02
N ALA A 45 -10.58 -4.55 0.15
CA ALA A 45 -11.56 -5.07 -0.82
C ALA A 45 -13.01 -4.67 -0.51
N VAL A 46 -13.27 -4.00 0.61
CA VAL A 46 -14.63 -3.80 1.12
C VAL A 46 -15.29 -2.60 0.44
N GLN A 47 -16.15 -2.88 -0.54
CA GLN A 47 -17.28 -2.00 -0.86
C GLN A 47 -18.36 -2.16 0.22
N ALA A 48 -18.82 -1.03 0.75
CA ALA A 48 -20.05 -0.83 1.52
C ALA A 48 -20.06 -1.27 3.00
N ASN A 49 -20.40 -0.28 3.84
CA ASN A 49 -21.11 -0.40 5.12
C ASN A 49 -20.34 -0.72 6.39
N ILE A 50 -19.09 -0.29 6.53
CA ILE A 50 -18.54 -0.11 7.87
C ILE A 50 -18.05 1.32 7.99
N GLU A 51 -18.85 2.13 8.69
CA GLU A 51 -18.52 3.50 9.10
C GLU A 51 -17.30 3.55 10.06
N THR A 52 -16.69 2.40 10.37
CA THR A 52 -15.59 2.26 11.31
C THR A 52 -14.38 1.60 10.64
N VAL A 53 -13.24 2.28 10.78
CA VAL A 53 -11.90 1.83 10.40
C VAL A 53 -11.56 0.41 10.92
N GLU A 54 -12.16 0.02 12.05
CA GLU A 54 -11.79 -1.18 12.83
C GLU A 54 -12.05 -2.52 12.13
N ASN A 55 -12.89 -2.59 11.10
CA ASN A 55 -13.24 -3.84 10.42
C ASN A 55 -12.67 -3.96 9.00
N ARG A 56 -11.65 -3.15 8.65
CA ARG A 56 -11.06 -3.19 7.31
C ARG A 56 -10.22 -4.46 7.13
N LEU A 57 -10.48 -5.15 6.01
CA LEU A 57 -9.69 -6.30 5.58
C LEU A 57 -8.76 -5.87 4.45
N TRP A 58 -7.47 -6.00 4.71
CA TRP A 58 -6.39 -5.62 3.80
C TRP A 58 -5.81 -6.83 3.08
N PHE A 59 -5.40 -6.61 1.84
CA PHE A 59 -4.90 -7.62 0.92
C PHE A 59 -3.69 -7.09 0.16
N TRP A 60 -2.80 -7.98 -0.25
CA TRP A 60 -1.78 -7.68 -1.25
C TRP A 60 -2.26 -8.06 -2.65
N SER A 61 -2.00 -7.20 -3.64
CA SER A 61 -2.40 -7.42 -5.04
C SER A 61 -1.73 -8.64 -5.68
N ASP A 62 -0.58 -9.07 -5.18
CA ASP A 62 0.13 -10.27 -5.62
C ASP A 62 -0.46 -11.59 -5.06
N GLY A 63 -1.52 -11.50 -4.25
CA GLY A 63 -2.20 -12.63 -3.63
C GLY A 63 -1.48 -13.26 -2.44
N SER A 64 -0.37 -12.68 -1.98
CA SER A 64 0.29 -13.09 -0.74
C SER A 64 -0.56 -12.77 0.48
N VAL A 65 -0.28 -13.45 1.59
CA VAL A 65 -0.99 -13.23 2.85
C VAL A 65 -0.67 -11.85 3.42
N PHE A 66 -1.68 -11.17 3.96
CA PHE A 66 -1.49 -9.90 4.65
C PHE A 66 -1.10 -10.17 6.11
N ASP A 67 0.18 -10.46 6.35
CA ASP A 67 0.74 -10.96 7.61
C ASP A 67 1.64 -9.97 8.35
N TYR A 68 1.92 -8.82 7.74
CA TYR A 68 2.71 -7.75 8.33
C TYR A 68 2.01 -6.42 8.20
N GLN A 69 2.10 -5.60 9.26
CA GLN A 69 1.47 -4.30 9.33
C GLN A 69 2.45 -3.28 9.91
N ASN A 70 2.51 -2.11 9.28
CA ASN A 70 3.38 -1.02 9.72
C ASN A 70 2.70 0.34 9.55
N TRP A 71 1.48 0.47 10.07
CA TRP A 71 0.69 1.71 10.05
C TRP A 71 1.35 2.84 10.84
N ALA A 72 1.22 4.07 10.34
CA ALA A 72 1.58 5.26 11.10
C ALA A 72 0.62 5.45 12.28
N ASP A 73 1.03 6.27 13.25
CA ASP A 73 0.19 6.52 14.42
C ASP A 73 -1.10 7.23 13.98
N GLY A 74 -2.24 6.63 14.30
CA GLY A 74 -3.55 7.10 13.87
C GLY A 74 -4.07 6.46 12.58
N GLU A 75 -3.26 5.69 11.86
CA GLU A 75 -3.65 5.03 10.61
C GLU A 75 -4.07 3.56 10.79
N PRO A 76 -4.90 3.03 9.89
CA PRO A 76 -5.58 3.74 8.80
C PRO A 76 -6.73 4.64 9.31
N ASN A 77 -7.09 5.74 8.65
CA ASN A 77 -8.04 6.72 9.20
C ASN A 77 -9.18 7.19 8.28
N ASN A 78 -9.13 6.95 6.96
CA ASN A 78 -10.06 7.53 6.00
C ASN A 78 -10.22 9.05 6.21
N PHE A 79 -9.16 9.81 5.93
CA PHE A 79 -9.01 11.20 6.34
C PHE A 79 -10.21 12.04 5.90
N ASN A 80 -10.78 12.82 6.84
CA ASN A 80 -12.01 13.60 6.65
C ASN A 80 -13.25 12.77 6.20
N GLY A 81 -13.30 11.48 6.54
CA GLY A 81 -14.38 10.58 6.14
C GLY A 81 -14.35 10.19 4.66
N VAL A 82 -13.22 10.45 3.98
CA VAL A 82 -13.01 10.04 2.59
C VAL A 82 -12.47 8.63 2.58
N ARG A 83 -13.05 7.74 1.75
CA ARG A 83 -12.57 6.36 1.63
C ARG A 83 -11.17 6.35 1.01
N GLU A 84 -10.24 5.71 1.69
CA GLU A 84 -8.82 5.64 1.35
C GLU A 84 -8.37 4.18 1.22
N PRO A 85 -8.66 3.48 0.11
CA PRO A 85 -8.57 2.03 0.07
C PRO A 85 -7.19 1.49 -0.30
N CYS A 86 -6.17 2.34 -0.47
CA CYS A 86 -4.84 1.95 -0.96
C CYS A 86 -3.73 2.28 0.05
N ILE A 87 -2.74 1.41 0.17
CA ILE A 87 -1.62 1.62 1.11
C ILE A 87 -0.51 2.44 0.45
N LEU A 88 -0.27 3.63 1.00
CA LEU A 88 0.86 4.49 0.72
C LEU A 88 1.94 4.28 1.79
N MET A 89 3.18 4.01 1.38
CA MET A 89 4.30 3.89 2.32
C MET A 89 5.10 5.19 2.46
N ASN A 90 6.00 5.21 3.45
CA ASN A 90 6.88 6.33 3.81
C ASN A 90 6.16 7.57 4.36
N PHE A 91 4.99 7.36 4.95
CA PHE A 91 4.22 8.42 5.56
C PHE A 91 4.71 8.76 6.98
N GLY A 92 4.66 10.05 7.30
CA GLY A 92 5.05 10.61 8.60
C GLY A 92 6.53 10.43 8.96
N GLU A 93 6.90 10.83 10.18
CA GLU A 93 8.28 10.77 10.67
C GLU A 93 8.83 9.34 10.79
N GLY A 94 7.95 8.35 10.95
CA GLY A 94 8.31 6.94 11.06
C GLY A 94 8.49 6.21 9.73
N HIS A 95 8.23 6.88 8.59
CA HIS A 95 8.19 6.26 7.26
C HIS A 95 7.31 4.99 7.21
N ARG A 96 6.18 5.06 7.91
CA ARG A 96 5.19 3.99 8.06
C ARG A 96 4.11 4.10 6.99
N TRP A 97 3.01 3.39 7.14
CA TRP A 97 1.94 3.34 6.15
C TRP A 97 0.81 4.32 6.46
N ASN A 98 0.26 4.89 5.40
CA ASN A 98 -1.00 5.62 5.37
C ASN A 98 -1.97 4.86 4.48
N ASP A 99 -3.25 4.87 4.79
CA ASP A 99 -4.28 4.59 3.81
C ASP A 99 -4.55 5.86 2.99
N GLU A 100 -4.70 5.74 1.68
CA GLU A 100 -4.82 6.90 0.80
C GLU A 100 -5.81 6.66 -0.34
N VAL A 101 -6.34 7.75 -0.89
CA VAL A 101 -7.25 7.74 -2.03
C VAL A 101 -6.51 7.21 -3.26
N CYS A 102 -6.93 6.04 -3.76
CA CYS A 102 -6.24 5.30 -4.82
C CYS A 102 -6.06 6.11 -6.12
N GLU A 103 -6.93 7.09 -6.37
CA GLU A 103 -6.93 7.96 -7.54
C GLU A 103 -5.79 9.00 -7.51
N HIS A 104 -5.21 9.28 -6.34
CA HIS A 104 -4.07 10.17 -6.20
C HIS A 104 -2.83 9.63 -6.91
N SER A 105 -1.95 10.54 -7.33
CA SER A 105 -0.77 10.21 -8.12
C SER A 105 0.50 10.18 -7.29
N PHE A 106 1.05 8.97 -7.11
CA PHE A 106 2.33 8.77 -6.44
C PHE A 106 3.30 7.94 -7.28
N PRO A 107 4.61 7.97 -6.94
CA PRO A 107 5.57 6.93 -7.28
C PRO A 107 5.11 5.54 -6.81
N PHE A 108 5.76 4.49 -7.30
CA PHE A 108 5.41 3.11 -6.96
C PHE A 108 6.59 2.17 -7.19
N VAL A 109 6.56 0.99 -6.58
CA VAL A 109 7.57 -0.05 -6.77
C VAL A 109 6.90 -1.35 -7.20
N CYS A 110 7.41 -1.94 -8.29
CA CYS A 110 7.02 -3.28 -8.70
C CYS A 110 7.89 -4.33 -8.01
N SER A 111 7.28 -5.42 -7.56
CA SER A 111 7.94 -6.63 -7.12
C SER A 111 7.71 -7.75 -8.13
N MET A 112 8.74 -8.54 -8.40
CA MET A 112 8.68 -9.71 -9.27
C MET A 112 9.20 -10.92 -8.50
N LYS A 113 8.44 -12.01 -8.50
CA LYS A 113 8.92 -13.29 -7.96
C LYS A 113 9.91 -13.88 -8.95
N LEU A 114 11.16 -14.05 -8.53
CA LEU A 114 12.14 -14.79 -9.30
C LEU A 114 11.72 -16.26 -9.33
N LYS A 115 11.73 -16.85 -10.53
CA LYS A 115 11.44 -18.27 -10.75
C LYS A 115 12.62 -19.14 -10.35
#